data_AF-A0A422N1X3-F1
#
_entry.id   AF-A0A422N1X3-F1
#
_cell.length_a   1.000
_cell.length_b   1.000
_cell.length_c   1.000
_cell.angle_alpha   90.00
_cell.angle_beta   90.00
_cell.angle_gamma   90.00
#
_symmetry.space_group_name_H-M   'P 1'
#
loop_
_entity.id
_entity.type
_entity.pdbx_description
1 polymer ?
#
loop_
_entity_poly.entity_id
_entity_poly.type
_entity_poly.pdbx_seq_one_letter_code
_entity_poly.pdbx_strand_id
1 'polypeptide(L)'
;MDADDDVRKMAPSALHAHIQRCERLLSHPTLLGRLPDGGAAIRGRHALYVAERSRREAVGDASSGTTEQDAAEEAVRQVEQQICQITISPEAASKQTADKWAECHASPNTGEWGVEEGERAVESYGDAARAIGEKHRHSPVPVETIVRQTFGGSLCEAEIQRMLHDVPPNFFLTYEETTSMQRRLLAEERQEALKRLQQQMHAEQ
;
A
#
# COMPACT_ATOMS: atom_id res chain seq x y z
N MET A 1 -18.05 28.11 -3.48
CA MET A 1 -17.42 27.60 -2.26
C MET A 1 -15.93 27.68 -2.49
N ASP A 2 -15.26 28.55 -1.74
CA ASP A 2 -13.86 28.91 -1.94
C ASP A 2 -12.94 27.76 -1.53
N ALA A 3 -12.57 26.92 -2.51
CA ALA A 3 -11.62 25.84 -2.31
C ALA A 3 -10.28 26.34 -1.73
N ASP A 4 -9.93 27.61 -1.98
CA ASP A 4 -8.72 28.24 -1.47
C ASP A 4 -8.75 28.48 0.04
N ASP A 5 -9.92 28.75 0.61
CA ASP A 5 -10.08 28.94 2.06
C ASP A 5 -9.97 27.61 2.83
N ASP A 6 -10.30 26.49 2.18
CA ASP A 6 -10.12 25.15 2.74
C ASP A 6 -8.63 24.76 2.79
N VAL A 7 -7.83 25.19 1.82
CA VAL A 7 -6.38 24.92 1.80
C VAL A 7 -5.66 25.62 2.94
N ARG A 8 -6.05 26.86 3.27
CA ARG A 8 -5.43 27.65 4.35
C ARG A 8 -5.66 27.04 5.75
N LYS A 9 -6.81 26.39 5.97
CA LYS A 9 -7.18 25.78 7.25
C LYS A 9 -6.59 24.38 7.46
N MET A 10 -5.96 23.81 6.43
CA MET A 10 -5.49 22.44 6.43
C MET A 10 -4.25 22.24 7.32
N ALA A 11 -4.15 21.09 8.00
CA ALA A 11 -2.97 20.75 8.79
C ALA A 11 -1.71 20.58 7.89
N PRO A 12 -0.49 20.91 8.37
CA PRO A 12 0.73 20.81 7.57
C PRO A 12 1.02 19.40 7.02
N SER A 13 0.75 18.36 7.83
CA SER A 13 0.92 16.96 7.43
C SER A 13 -0.05 16.56 6.31
N ALA A 14 -1.31 17.00 6.41
CA ALA A 14 -2.31 16.79 5.37
C ALA A 14 -1.94 17.51 4.08
N LEU A 15 -1.47 18.76 4.17
CA LEU A 15 -0.98 19.53 3.02
C LEU A 15 0.15 18.80 2.29
N HIS A 16 1.12 18.24 3.03
CA HIS A 16 2.22 17.47 2.45
C HIS A 16 1.73 16.19 1.75
N ALA A 17 0.80 15.45 2.37
CA ALA A 17 0.22 14.26 1.76
C ALA A 17 -0.55 14.57 0.46
N HIS A 18 -1.23 15.72 0.40
CA HIS A 18 -1.92 16.19 -0.80
C HIS A 18 -0.95 16.57 -1.93
N ILE A 19 0.16 17.24 -1.61
CA ILE A 19 1.23 17.56 -2.57
C ILE A 19 1.79 16.26 -3.16
N GLN A 20 2.22 15.31 -2.33
CA GLN A 20 2.76 14.03 -2.79
C GLN A 20 1.77 13.22 -3.65
N ARG A 21 0.48 13.26 -3.32
CA ARG A 21 -0.56 12.61 -4.13
C ARG A 21 -0.66 13.25 -5.50
N CYS A 22 -0.66 14.58 -5.57
CA CYS A 22 -0.67 15.31 -6.83
C CYS A 22 0.59 15.02 -7.65
N GLU A 23 1.78 15.03 -7.05
CA GLU A 23 3.05 14.72 -7.74
C GLU A 23 3.04 13.32 -8.37
N ARG A 24 2.57 12.30 -7.63
CA ARG A 24 2.42 10.93 -8.17
C ARG A 24 1.42 10.82 -9.32
N LEU A 25 0.39 11.66 -9.34
CA LEU A 25 -0.55 11.70 -10.47
C LEU A 25 0.06 12.45 -11.67
N LEU A 26 0.83 13.51 -11.40
CA LEU A 26 1.54 14.29 -12.42
C LEU A 26 2.67 13.51 -13.10
N SER A 27 3.26 12.52 -12.44
CA SER A 27 4.24 11.62 -13.06
C SER A 27 3.65 10.66 -14.11
N HIS A 28 2.32 10.59 -14.23
CA HIS A 28 1.64 9.68 -15.15
C HIS A 28 0.76 10.43 -16.16
N PRO A 29 1.34 11.02 -17.23
CA PRO A 29 0.59 11.81 -18.20
C PRO A 29 -0.49 11.00 -18.94
N THR A 30 -0.29 9.70 -19.10
CA THR A 30 -1.27 8.79 -19.72
C THR A 30 -2.56 8.65 -18.90
N LEU A 31 -2.48 8.74 -17.57
CA LEU A 31 -3.65 8.72 -16.68
C LEU A 31 -4.39 10.06 -16.72
N LEU A 32 -3.65 11.16 -16.75
CA LEU A 32 -4.24 12.50 -16.84
C LEU A 32 -4.96 12.74 -18.16
N GLY A 33 -4.43 12.20 -19.27
CA GLY A 33 -5.05 12.29 -20.59
C GLY A 33 -6.40 11.56 -20.71
N ARG A 34 -6.73 10.67 -19.77
CA ARG A 34 -8.04 10.00 -19.71
C ARG A 34 -9.10 10.82 -18.98
N LEU A 35 -8.70 11.87 -18.26
CA LEU A 35 -9.63 12.74 -17.54
C LEU A 35 -10.27 13.76 -18.49
N PRO A 36 -11.53 14.16 -18.25
CA PRO A 36 -12.25 15.10 -19.11
C PRO A 36 -11.60 16.49 -19.17
N ASP A 37 -10.82 16.85 -18.16
CA ASP A 37 -10.07 18.11 -18.06
C ASP A 37 -8.58 17.95 -18.39
N GLY A 38 -8.14 16.77 -18.85
CA GLY A 38 -6.73 16.45 -19.10
C GLY A 38 -5.83 16.62 -17.87
N GLY A 39 -6.39 16.56 -16.66
CA GLY A 39 -5.68 16.80 -15.40
C GLY A 39 -5.44 18.27 -15.05
N ALA A 40 -6.12 19.21 -15.71
CA ALA A 40 -5.98 20.64 -15.43
C ALA A 40 -6.33 20.99 -13.97
N ALA A 41 -7.41 20.41 -13.41
CA ALA A 41 -7.78 20.65 -12.03
C ALA A 41 -6.76 20.08 -11.02
N ILE A 42 -6.09 18.98 -11.36
CA ILE A 42 -5.02 18.40 -10.53
C ILE A 42 -3.81 19.33 -10.52
N ARG A 43 -3.41 19.86 -11.68
CA ARG A 43 -2.34 20.87 -11.78
C ARG A 43 -2.67 22.14 -10.99
N GLY A 44 -3.92 22.61 -11.09
CA GLY A 44 -4.40 23.77 -10.33
C GLY A 44 -4.31 23.55 -8.82
N ARG A 45 -4.85 22.43 -8.31
CA ARG A 45 -4.76 22.10 -6.87
C ARG A 45 -3.32 21.93 -6.40
N HIS A 46 -2.46 21.30 -7.19
CA HIS A 46 -1.05 21.16 -6.86
C HIS A 46 -0.37 22.52 -6.68
N ALA A 47 -0.59 23.45 -7.62
CA ALA A 47 -0.06 24.80 -7.53
C ALA A 47 -0.54 25.53 -6.26
N LEU A 48 -1.81 25.38 -5.90
CA LEU A 48 -2.37 25.97 -4.67
C LEU A 48 -1.72 25.38 -3.40
N TYR A 49 -1.55 24.06 -3.33
CA TYR A 49 -0.91 23.42 -2.18
C TYR A 49 0.55 23.81 -2.03
N VAL A 50 1.29 23.87 -3.14
CA VAL A 50 2.69 24.31 -3.15
C VAL A 50 2.80 25.78 -2.73
N ALA A 51 1.94 26.66 -3.26
CA ALA A 51 1.93 28.07 -2.89
C ALA A 51 1.62 28.26 -1.38
N GLU A 52 0.66 27.52 -0.84
CA GLU A 52 0.35 27.59 0.60
C GLU A 52 1.50 27.05 1.46
N ARG A 53 2.16 25.97 1.03
CA ARG A 53 3.35 25.45 1.71
C ARG A 53 4.46 26.51 1.75
N SER A 54 4.80 27.11 0.61
CA SER A 54 5.79 28.18 0.53
C SER A 54 5.41 29.39 1.36
N ARG A 55 4.11 29.74 1.43
CA ARG A 55 3.62 30.82 2.30
C ARG A 55 3.85 30.50 3.78
N ARG A 56 3.57 29.27 4.22
CA ARG A 56 3.80 28.84 5.61
C ARG A 56 5.28 28.79 5.96
N GLU A 57 6.12 28.35 5.03
CA GLU A 57 7.58 28.38 5.19
C GLU A 57 8.06 29.83 5.36
N ALA A 58 7.62 30.76 4.50
CA ALA A 58 7.98 32.18 4.61
C ALA A 58 7.47 32.85 5.90
N VAL A 59 6.29 32.46 6.42
CA VAL A 59 5.74 32.99 7.68
C VAL A 59 6.41 32.36 8.91
N GLY A 60 6.75 31.07 8.85
CA GLY A 60 7.48 30.37 9.92
C GLY A 60 8.94 30.83 10.06
N ASP A 61 9.58 31.18 8.95
CA ASP A 61 10.92 31.79 8.96
C ASP A 61 10.87 33.22 9.53
N ALA A 62 9.80 33.98 9.24
CA ALA A 62 9.61 35.32 9.78
C ALA A 62 9.35 35.33 11.30
N SER A 63 8.67 34.31 11.86
CA SER A 63 8.48 34.20 13.32
C SER A 63 9.71 33.67 14.07
N SER A 64 10.74 33.20 13.35
CA SER A 64 12.01 32.76 13.94
C SER A 64 13.10 33.85 13.85
N GLY A 65 12.83 34.94 13.14
CA GLY A 65 13.80 36.02 12.87
C GLY A 65 13.76 37.23 13.81
N THR A 66 12.88 37.28 14.82
CA THR A 66 12.73 38.50 15.64
C THR A 66 12.45 38.24 17.13
N THR A 67 13.21 37.39 17.80
CA THR A 67 13.41 37.53 19.26
C THR A 67 14.76 36.90 19.65
N GLU A 68 15.72 37.77 19.93
CA GLU A 68 16.78 37.56 20.93
C GLU A 68 17.72 36.36 20.70
N GLN A 69 18.71 36.57 19.83
CA GLN A 69 20.10 36.22 20.15
C GLN A 69 20.42 36.83 21.52
N ASP A 70 20.37 36.05 22.61
CA ASP A 70 21.19 36.21 23.85
C ASP A 70 20.77 35.33 25.05
N ALA A 71 19.86 34.34 24.92
CA ALA A 71 19.43 33.55 26.09
C ALA A 71 19.35 32.02 25.91
N ALA A 72 19.96 31.45 24.86
CA ALA A 72 19.88 30.00 24.57
C ALA A 72 21.22 29.27 24.51
N GLU A 73 22.34 29.91 24.88
CA GLU A 73 23.64 29.22 25.00
C GLU A 73 23.94 28.75 26.44
N GLU A 74 23.22 29.25 27.45
CA GLU A 74 23.43 28.88 28.87
C GLU A 74 22.63 27.63 29.31
N ALA A 75 21.54 27.26 28.62
CA ALA A 75 20.68 26.14 29.01
C ALA A 75 21.17 24.77 28.52
N VAL A 76 22.01 24.73 27.47
CA VAL A 76 22.57 23.48 26.92
C VAL A 76 23.70 22.93 27.78
N ARG A 77 24.38 23.76 28.58
CA ARG A 77 25.45 23.31 29.49
C ARG A 77 24.98 22.72 30.82
N GLN A 78 23.72 22.95 31.22
CA GLN A 78 23.21 22.49 32.53
C GLN A 78 22.47 21.14 32.48
N VAL A 79 22.01 20.71 31.30
CA VAL A 79 21.31 19.41 31.15
C VAL A 79 22.29 18.23 30.99
N GLU A 80 23.48 18.45 30.42
CA GLU A 80 24.48 17.39 30.25
C GLU A 80 25.18 16.97 31.56
N GLN A 81 25.12 17.78 32.63
CA GLN A 81 25.72 17.43 33.93
C GLN A 81 24.83 16.57 34.84
N GLN A 82 23.53 16.41 34.53
CA GLN A 82 22.61 15.61 35.35
C GLN A 82 22.39 14.18 34.84
N ILE A 83 22.86 13.83 33.64
CA ILE A 83 22.67 12.49 33.04
C ILE A 83 23.71 11.46 33.53
N CYS A 84 24.66 11.86 34.40
CA CYS A 84 25.66 10.95 34.99
C CYS A 84 25.32 10.45 36.40
N GLN A 85 24.14 10.77 36.97
CA GLN A 85 23.75 10.26 38.27
C GLN A 85 22.35 9.67 38.21
N ILE A 86 22.21 8.47 38.80
CA ILE A 86 20.97 7.69 38.98
C ILE A 86 20.74 6.63 37.89
N THR A 87 21.73 5.75 37.75
CA THR A 87 21.47 4.31 37.62
C THR A 87 21.13 3.75 39.01
N ILE A 88 19.85 3.52 39.34
CA ILE A 88 19.42 2.42 40.24
C ILE A 88 18.02 1.95 39.80
N SER A 89 17.88 0.63 39.74
CA SER A 89 16.78 -0.22 39.26
C SER A 89 15.61 -0.34 40.30
N PRO A 90 14.61 -1.24 40.16
CA PRO A 90 13.18 -0.90 40.10
C PRO A 90 12.35 -1.44 41.30
N GLU A 91 11.19 -0.86 41.64
CA GLU A 91 10.06 -1.63 42.19
C GLU A 91 8.77 -0.82 42.41
N ALA A 92 7.67 -1.54 42.22
CA ALA A 92 6.39 -1.44 42.92
C ALA A 92 5.32 -0.41 42.50
N ALA A 93 4.15 -1.01 42.25
CA ALA A 93 2.80 -0.54 42.55
C ALA A 93 2.10 0.41 41.55
N SER A 94 1.27 -0.19 40.69
CA SER A 94 0.00 0.45 40.32
C SER A 94 -1.13 -0.57 40.42
N LYS A 95 -1.98 -0.36 41.43
CA LYS A 95 -3.26 -1.04 41.60
C LYS A 95 -4.38 -0.13 41.10
N GLN A 96 -5.28 -0.74 40.32
CA GLN A 96 -6.72 -0.51 40.27
C GLN A 96 -7.24 0.91 40.04
N THR A 97 -7.90 1.08 38.88
CA THR A 97 -9.36 1.31 38.88
C THR A 97 -10.00 0.51 37.75
N ALA A 98 -10.91 -0.38 38.13
CA ALA A 98 -11.78 -1.16 37.27
C ALA A 98 -13.11 -0.42 37.02
N ASP A 99 -13.91 -1.01 36.12
CA ASP A 99 -15.35 -0.81 35.85
C ASP A 99 -15.66 0.27 34.79
N LYS A 100 -16.19 -0.04 33.59
CA LYS A 100 -17.21 -1.03 33.23
C LYS A 100 -17.06 -1.43 31.74
N TRP A 101 -16.95 -2.72 31.49
CA TRP A 101 -17.21 -3.34 30.20
C TRP A 101 -18.70 -3.74 30.12
N ALA A 102 -19.38 -3.35 29.04
CA ALA A 102 -20.55 -4.03 28.50
C ALA A 102 -20.05 -4.65 27.18
N GLU A 103 -19.74 -5.94 27.15
CA GLU A 103 -20.70 -7.04 26.92
C GLU A 103 -21.35 -6.95 25.53
N CYS A 104 -20.58 -7.36 24.52
CA CYS A 104 -21.10 -7.82 23.23
C CYS A 104 -20.52 -9.22 22.97
N HIS A 105 -21.36 -10.21 23.22
CA HIS A 105 -21.11 -11.62 22.96
C HIS A 105 -20.95 -11.88 21.47
N ALA A 106 -19.78 -12.36 21.05
CA ALA A 106 -19.62 -13.10 19.80
C ALA A 106 -19.04 -14.47 20.16
N SER A 107 -19.85 -15.50 19.96
CA SER A 107 -19.55 -16.90 20.22
C SER A 107 -18.22 -17.36 19.58
N PRO A 108 -17.29 -17.98 20.33
CA PRO A 108 -16.20 -18.72 19.74
C PRO A 108 -16.68 -20.16 19.50
N ASN A 109 -16.79 -20.56 18.24
CA ASN A 109 -16.93 -21.98 17.94
C ASN A 109 -15.53 -22.59 17.87
N THR A 110 -15.25 -23.40 18.89
CA THR A 110 -14.05 -24.17 19.14
C THR A 110 -13.84 -25.20 18.02
N GLY A 111 -12.87 -24.95 17.16
CA GLY A 111 -12.21 -26.00 16.38
C GLY A 111 -10.81 -26.15 16.95
N GLU A 112 -10.57 -27.24 17.66
CA GLU A 112 -9.27 -27.62 18.23
C GLU A 112 -8.19 -27.60 17.15
N TRP A 113 -7.24 -26.69 17.27
CA TRP A 113 -5.92 -26.83 16.67
C TRP A 113 -4.92 -26.80 17.81
N GLY A 114 -4.39 -27.97 18.14
CA GLY A 114 -3.29 -28.12 19.08
C GLY A 114 -2.13 -27.25 18.63
N VAL A 115 -1.83 -26.22 19.43
CA VAL A 115 -0.58 -25.47 19.29
C VAL A 115 0.47 -26.28 20.01
N GLU A 116 1.20 -27.11 19.28
CA GLU A 116 2.54 -27.46 19.73
C GLU A 116 3.37 -26.18 19.70
N GLU A 117 3.87 -25.81 20.88
CA GLU A 117 4.91 -24.80 21.07
C GLU A 117 6.18 -25.25 20.33
N GLY A 118 6.26 -24.90 19.05
CA GLY A 118 7.50 -24.87 18.29
C GLY A 118 8.05 -23.45 18.30
N GLU A 119 9.29 -23.32 18.78
CA GLU A 119 10.12 -22.11 18.80
C GLU A 119 9.74 -21.07 17.73
N ARG A 120 9.21 -19.93 18.20
CA ARG A 120 8.87 -18.79 17.35
C ARG A 120 10.18 -18.14 16.87
N ALA A 121 10.79 -18.72 15.84
CA ALA A 121 11.72 -18.01 14.99
C ALA A 121 11.02 -16.72 14.55
N VAL A 122 11.71 -15.58 14.66
CA VAL A 122 11.25 -14.33 14.07
C VAL A 122 11.29 -14.54 12.57
N GLU A 123 10.22 -15.10 12.00
CA GLU A 123 10.06 -15.26 10.57
C GLU A 123 10.19 -13.87 9.96
N SER A 124 11.23 -13.70 9.14
CA SER A 124 11.40 -12.48 8.37
C SER A 124 10.14 -12.28 7.53
N TYR A 125 9.73 -11.03 7.34
CA TYR A 125 8.58 -10.71 6.48
C TYR A 125 8.66 -11.41 5.11
N GLY A 126 9.86 -11.59 4.58
CA GLY A 126 10.09 -12.32 3.33
C GLY A 126 9.70 -13.81 3.38
N ASP A 127 9.90 -14.47 4.53
CA ASP A 127 9.57 -15.88 4.71
C ASP A 127 8.07 -16.06 4.90
N ALA A 128 7.43 -15.17 5.68
CA ALA A 128 5.97 -15.12 5.81
C ALA A 128 5.28 -14.85 4.46
N ALA A 129 5.79 -13.90 3.67
CA ALA A 129 5.25 -13.61 2.35
C ALA A 129 5.39 -14.81 1.39
N ARG A 130 6.51 -15.54 1.45
CA ARG A 130 6.73 -16.75 0.65
C ARG A 130 5.77 -17.87 1.05
N ALA A 131 5.61 -18.11 2.36
CA ALA A 131 4.69 -19.10 2.88
C ALA A 131 3.23 -18.82 2.47
N ILE A 132 2.79 -17.56 2.51
CA ILE A 132 1.46 -17.14 2.04
C ILE A 132 1.33 -17.37 0.51
N GLY A 133 2.35 -16.99 -0.26
CA GLY A 133 2.37 -17.20 -1.71
C GLY A 133 2.29 -18.67 -2.09
N GLU A 134 3.00 -19.54 -1.38
CA GLU A 134 2.96 -21.00 -1.57
C GLU A 134 1.60 -21.59 -1.16
N LYS A 135 1.04 -21.16 -0.03
CA LYS A 135 -0.27 -21.61 0.46
C LYS A 135 -1.40 -21.32 -0.53
N HIS A 136 -1.36 -20.17 -1.20
CA HIS A 136 -2.41 -19.74 -2.12
C HIS A 136 -2.06 -19.95 -3.60
N ARG A 137 -0.95 -20.65 -3.90
CA ARG A 137 -0.43 -20.89 -5.26
C ARG A 137 -1.42 -21.57 -6.21
N HIS A 138 -2.33 -22.37 -5.68
CA HIS A 138 -3.34 -23.13 -6.42
C HIS A 138 -4.77 -22.75 -6.02
N SER A 139 -4.95 -21.69 -5.23
CA SER A 139 -6.27 -21.26 -4.81
C SER A 139 -6.95 -20.49 -5.94
N PRO A 140 -8.13 -20.91 -6.43
CA PRO A 140 -8.87 -20.12 -7.39
C PRO A 140 -9.29 -18.80 -6.73
N VAL A 141 -9.14 -17.70 -7.46
CA VAL A 141 -9.56 -16.38 -7.01
C VAL A 141 -11.10 -16.30 -7.16
N PRO A 142 -11.86 -16.01 -6.10
CA PRO A 142 -13.32 -15.90 -6.18
C PRO A 142 -13.71 -14.58 -6.85
N VAL A 143 -13.60 -14.52 -8.19
CA VAL A 143 -13.82 -13.32 -9.00
C VAL A 143 -15.18 -12.71 -8.74
N GLU A 144 -16.23 -13.53 -8.67
CA GLU A 144 -17.58 -13.06 -8.38
C GLU A 144 -17.65 -12.30 -7.06
N THR A 145 -17.08 -12.87 -5.98
CA THR A 145 -17.05 -12.22 -4.68
C THR A 145 -16.32 -10.88 -4.74
N ILE A 146 -15.19 -10.82 -5.43
CA ILE A 146 -14.39 -9.59 -5.57
C ILE A 146 -15.14 -8.53 -6.39
N VAL A 147 -15.73 -8.91 -7.52
CA VAL A 147 -16.50 -8.00 -8.38
C VAL A 147 -17.71 -7.46 -7.62
N ARG A 148 -18.45 -8.32 -6.92
CA ARG A 148 -19.60 -7.90 -6.11
C ARG A 148 -19.20 -7.00 -4.95
N GLN A 149 -18.09 -7.28 -4.27
CA GLN A 149 -17.59 -6.41 -3.20
C GLN A 149 -17.14 -5.04 -3.73
N THR A 150 -16.54 -5.01 -4.92
CA THR A 150 -15.97 -3.78 -5.50
C THR A 150 -17.05 -2.91 -6.15
N PHE A 151 -18.03 -3.52 -6.83
CA PHE A 151 -19.02 -2.83 -7.65
C PHE A 151 -20.47 -2.97 -7.16
N GLY A 152 -20.70 -3.73 -6.09
CA GLY A 152 -22.02 -3.90 -5.48
C GLY A 152 -22.57 -2.57 -5.00
N GLY A 153 -23.52 -2.02 -5.75
CA GLY A 153 -24.12 -0.70 -5.51
C GLY A 153 -23.73 0.38 -6.52
N SER A 154 -22.70 0.17 -7.34
CA SER A 154 -22.32 1.07 -8.44
C SER A 154 -22.77 0.55 -9.81
N LEU A 155 -22.77 -0.77 -9.99
CA LEU A 155 -23.23 -1.43 -11.21
C LEU A 155 -24.52 -2.21 -10.94
N CYS A 156 -25.37 -2.31 -11.97
CA CYS A 156 -26.56 -3.16 -11.89
C CYS A 156 -26.18 -4.64 -11.99
N GLU A 157 -27.03 -5.53 -11.47
CA GLU A 157 -26.77 -6.98 -11.46
C GLU A 157 -26.52 -7.53 -12.87
N ALA A 158 -27.26 -7.03 -13.88
CA ALA A 158 -27.07 -7.46 -15.27
C ALA A 158 -25.67 -7.13 -15.81
N GLU A 159 -25.10 -5.99 -15.41
CA GLU A 159 -23.76 -5.58 -15.81
C GLU A 159 -22.70 -6.42 -15.10
N ILE A 160 -22.90 -6.71 -13.81
CA ILE A 160 -22.04 -7.62 -13.03
C ILE A 160 -22.03 -9.02 -13.67
N GLN A 161 -23.19 -9.56 -14.05
CA GLN A 161 -23.30 -10.85 -14.72
C GLN A 161 -22.61 -10.86 -16.08
N ARG A 162 -22.70 -9.77 -16.85
CA ARG A 162 -21.95 -9.63 -18.12
C ARG A 162 -20.44 -9.69 -17.89
N MET A 163 -19.93 -8.93 -16.92
CA MET A 163 -18.52 -8.95 -16.56
C MET A 163 -18.04 -10.35 -16.15
N LEU A 164 -18.85 -11.09 -15.38
CA LEU A 164 -18.49 -12.45 -14.96
C LEU A 164 -18.52 -13.45 -16.12
N HIS A 165 -19.44 -13.28 -17.06
CA HIS A 165 -19.53 -14.13 -18.26
C HIS A 165 -18.37 -13.88 -19.24
N ASP A 166 -17.86 -12.66 -19.31
CA ASP A 166 -16.73 -12.31 -20.18
C ASP A 166 -15.38 -12.84 -19.68
N VAL A 167 -15.30 -13.27 -18.41
CA VAL A 167 -14.10 -13.90 -17.85
C VAL A 167 -14.06 -15.37 -18.26
N PRO A 168 -13.03 -15.81 -19.03
CA PRO A 168 -12.88 -17.22 -19.36
C PRO A 168 -12.86 -18.07 -18.09
N PRO A 169 -13.48 -19.26 -18.09
CA PRO A 169 -13.53 -20.13 -16.91
C PRO A 169 -12.13 -20.56 -16.41
N ASN A 170 -11.09 -20.44 -17.26
CA ASN A 170 -9.69 -20.73 -16.95
C ASN A 170 -8.81 -19.48 -16.91
N PHE A 171 -9.37 -18.28 -16.71
CA PHE A 171 -8.61 -17.02 -16.75
C PHE A 171 -7.49 -16.96 -15.70
N PHE A 172 -7.61 -17.73 -14.63
CA PHE A 172 -6.54 -17.94 -13.66
C PHE A 172 -6.07 -19.38 -13.76
N LEU A 173 -5.20 -19.66 -14.73
CA LEU A 173 -4.39 -20.87 -14.68
C LEU A 173 -3.64 -20.85 -13.34
N THR A 174 -3.73 -21.93 -12.59
CA THR A 174 -2.86 -22.14 -11.43
C THR A 174 -1.40 -22.04 -11.85
N TYR A 175 -0.49 -21.83 -10.90
CA TYR A 175 0.94 -21.79 -11.22
C TYR A 175 1.41 -23.03 -11.99
N GLU A 176 0.90 -24.22 -11.63
CA GLU A 176 1.22 -25.46 -12.32
C GLU A 176 0.66 -25.51 -13.74
N GLU A 177 -0.59 -25.10 -13.94
CA GLU A 177 -1.18 -25.03 -15.27
C GLU A 177 -0.45 -24.01 -16.16
N THR A 178 -0.08 -22.87 -15.60
CA THR A 178 0.72 -21.84 -16.28
C THR A 178 2.09 -22.40 -16.69
N THR A 179 2.79 -23.05 -15.76
CA THR A 179 4.11 -23.65 -16.00
C THR A 179 4.01 -24.79 -17.03
N SER A 180 2.99 -25.63 -16.93
CA SER A 180 2.73 -26.73 -17.87
C SER A 180 2.46 -26.19 -19.28
N MET A 181 1.60 -25.18 -19.40
CA MET A 181 1.33 -24.51 -20.66
C MET A 181 2.59 -23.88 -21.27
N GLN A 182 3.40 -23.18 -20.48
CA GLN A 182 4.66 -22.58 -20.95
C GLN A 182 5.65 -23.65 -21.45
N ARG A 183 5.80 -24.76 -20.71
CA ARG A 183 6.65 -25.89 -21.15
C ARG A 183 6.15 -26.48 -22.47
N ARG A 184 4.83 -26.62 -22.63
CA ARG A 184 4.23 -27.11 -23.88
C ARG A 184 4.53 -26.17 -25.05
N LEU A 185 4.30 -24.86 -24.88
CA LEU A 185 4.56 -23.86 -25.92
C LEU A 185 6.03 -23.86 -26.36
N LEU A 186 6.97 -23.93 -25.41
CA LEU A 186 8.40 -24.03 -25.71
C LEU A 186 8.76 -25.32 -26.45
N ALA A 187 8.12 -26.45 -26.11
CA ALA A 187 8.33 -27.72 -26.79
C ALA A 187 7.81 -27.67 -28.25
N GLU A 188 6.65 -27.06 -28.46
CA GLU A 188 6.05 -26.84 -29.79
C GLU A 188 6.94 -25.93 -30.66
N GLU A 189 7.39 -24.79 -30.13
CA GLU A 189 8.28 -23.86 -30.83
C GLU A 189 9.60 -24.53 -31.22
N ARG A 190 10.20 -25.31 -30.29
CA ARG A 190 11.40 -26.11 -30.59
C ARG A 190 11.14 -27.10 -31.73
N GLN A 191 9.99 -27.76 -31.72
CA GLN A 191 9.64 -28.73 -32.76
C GLN A 191 9.45 -28.06 -34.12
N GLU A 192 8.83 -26.88 -34.17
CA GLU A 192 8.71 -26.10 -35.39
C GLU A 192 10.07 -25.63 -35.93
N ALA A 193 10.94 -25.15 -35.05
CA ALA A 193 12.29 -24.73 -35.44
C ALA A 193 13.09 -25.89 -36.06
N LEU A 194 13.01 -27.09 -35.46
CA LEU A 194 13.62 -28.30 -36.01
C LEU A 194 13.04 -28.68 -37.38
N LYS A 195 11.73 -28.58 -37.57
CA LYS A 195 11.09 -28.83 -38.87
C LYS A 195 11.58 -27.84 -39.93
N ARG A 196 11.70 -26.55 -39.60
CA ARG A 196 12.23 -25.53 -40.53
C ARG A 196 13.68 -25.82 -40.93
N LEU A 197 14.53 -26.21 -39.99
CA LEU A 197 15.91 -26.60 -40.27
C LEU A 197 15.99 -27.84 -41.19
N GLN A 198 15.16 -28.85 -40.93
CA GLN A 198 15.09 -30.04 -41.79
C GLN A 198 14.66 -29.68 -43.21
N GLN A 199 13.67 -28.80 -43.37
CA GLN A 199 13.22 -28.32 -44.68
C GLN A 199 14.32 -27.56 -45.42
N GLN A 200 15.11 -26.73 -44.73
CA GLN A 200 16.26 -26.04 -45.33
C GLN A 200 17.32 -27.03 -45.80
N MET A 201 17.68 -28.02 -44.97
CA MET A 201 18.65 -29.04 -45.34
C MET A 201 18.23 -29.87 -46.56
N HIS A 202 16.93 -30.18 -46.68
CA HIS A 202 16.40 -30.91 -47.84
C HIS A 202 16.27 -30.05 -49.10
N ALA A 203 16.23 -28.72 -48.99
CA ALA A 203 16.16 -27.81 -50.13
C ALA A 203 17.53 -27.48 -50.75
N GLU A 204 18.63 -27.78 -50.04
CA GLU A 204 20.01 -27.57 -50.49
C GLU A 204 20.65 -28.81 -51.15
N GLN A 205 19.90 -29.91 -51.33
CA GLN A 205 20.32 -31.12 -52.07
C GLN A 205 19.64 -31.19 -53.44
#